data_AF-A0A9D5HAG3-F1
#
_entry.id   AF-A0A9D5HAG3-F1
#
_cell.length_a   1.000
_cell.length_b   1.000
_cell.length_c   1.000
_cell.angle_alpha   90.00
_cell.angle_beta   90.00
_cell.angle_gamma   90.00
#
_symmetry.space_group_name_H-M   'P 1'
#
loop_
_entity.id
_entity.type
_entity.pdbx_description
1 polymer ?
#
loop_
_entity_poly.entity_id
_entity_poly.type
_entity_poly.pdbx_seq_one_letter_code
_entity_poly.pdbx_strand_id
1 'polypeptide(L)'
;MAALSSSDSSSTSGLSSHSVLSTTSDLTSHLIAINVAVQVPLNLTATNYCAWRAQFNSLLIGYDLYGYVDGSLPCPPSTITTPDSVVLTPNPTYSLWVHQDKLLLNALLGSLMASLVPFIASKKITMEAWKTLEKTYASPSHRRIMELCRKLATPVKGSRTITEYMQDIQSCIDFLAFMDKPVDFDELSIRILNGLDDSYKHLSSAIQARQTPITFEELFEKLFHEEAQQLFLTTSSLALPATVIATQTRTGSLSSRSGSSGSRSHNHRR
;
A
#
# COMPACT_ATOMS: atom_id res chain seq x y z
N MET A 1 -62.58 -45.96 33.11
CA MET A 1 -61.21 -45.54 33.49
C MET A 1 -60.73 -44.58 32.41
N ALA A 2 -60.72 -43.26 32.54
CA ALA A 2 -60.57 -42.34 33.69
C ALA A 2 -59.10 -42.13 34.15
N ALA A 3 -58.42 -41.18 33.48
CA ALA A 3 -57.30 -40.30 33.90
C ALA A 3 -56.86 -39.55 32.59
N LEU A 4 -56.84 -38.22 32.40
CA LEU A 4 -56.30 -37.07 33.18
C LEU A 4 -54.81 -37.26 33.51
N SER A 5 -53.87 -36.33 33.29
CA SER A 5 -53.78 -35.02 32.60
C SER A 5 -52.25 -34.85 32.31
N SER A 6 -51.76 -34.09 31.31
CA SER A 6 -51.58 -32.63 31.32
C SER A 6 -50.72 -32.22 30.12
N SER A 7 -50.76 -30.95 29.75
CA SER A 7 -49.91 -30.33 28.72
C SER A 7 -48.41 -30.35 29.07
N ASP A 8 -47.55 -30.33 28.06
CA ASP A 8 -46.44 -29.37 28.06
C ASP A 8 -46.09 -28.92 26.63
N SER A 9 -45.49 -27.75 26.50
CA SER A 9 -45.24 -27.08 25.21
C SER A 9 -43.78 -26.68 25.04
N SER A 10 -43.13 -27.17 23.98
CA SER A 10 -41.77 -26.76 23.62
C SER A 10 -41.57 -26.72 22.10
N SER A 11 -41.27 -25.54 21.59
CA SER A 11 -40.93 -25.29 20.19
C SER A 11 -39.41 -25.36 20.00
N THR A 12 -38.89 -26.28 19.17
CA THR A 12 -37.54 -26.13 18.59
C THR A 12 -37.39 -26.87 17.26
N SER A 13 -37.15 -26.07 16.21
CA SER A 13 -36.20 -26.29 15.10
C SER A 13 -35.87 -27.71 14.59
N GLY A 14 -36.15 -27.90 13.29
CA GLY A 14 -35.13 -28.34 12.33
C GLY A 14 -35.21 -29.78 11.84
N LEU A 15 -35.24 -29.95 10.51
CA LEU A 15 -34.53 -30.94 9.68
C LEU A 15 -35.17 -31.00 8.28
N SER A 16 -34.96 -29.96 7.47
CA SER A 16 -35.13 -30.09 6.01
C SER A 16 -33.91 -30.78 5.44
N SER A 17 -34.09 -32.01 4.95
CA SER A 17 -33.04 -32.82 4.35
C SER A 17 -32.49 -32.15 3.09
N HIS A 18 -31.37 -31.44 3.20
CA HIS A 18 -30.61 -31.00 2.03
C HIS A 18 -29.94 -32.22 1.40
N SER A 19 -30.43 -32.64 0.25
CA SER A 19 -29.76 -33.60 -0.62
C SER A 19 -28.39 -33.05 -1.01
N VAL A 20 -27.32 -33.68 -0.51
CA VAL A 20 -25.95 -33.35 -0.93
C VAL A 20 -25.78 -33.84 -2.36
N LEU A 21 -25.99 -32.96 -3.33
CA LEU A 21 -25.65 -33.24 -4.72
C LEU A 21 -24.14 -33.07 -4.89
N SER A 22 -23.40 -34.17 -4.74
CA SER A 22 -21.97 -34.22 -5.04
C SER A 22 -21.74 -34.17 -6.56
N THR A 23 -21.86 -32.98 -7.17
CA THR A 23 -21.41 -32.75 -8.56
C THR A 23 -19.90 -32.58 -8.62
N THR A 24 -19.20 -33.70 -8.63
CA THR A 24 -17.84 -33.79 -9.17
C THR A 24 -17.88 -33.73 -10.70
N SER A 25 -16.91 -33.03 -11.29
CA SER A 25 -16.62 -32.90 -12.73
C SER A 25 -17.71 -32.31 -13.64
N ASP A 26 -17.65 -30.99 -13.85
CA ASP A 26 -17.95 -30.33 -15.13
C ASP A 26 -17.32 -28.91 -15.14
N LEU A 27 -16.00 -28.85 -15.41
CA LEU A 27 -15.22 -27.60 -15.52
C LEU A 27 -14.74 -27.37 -16.95
N THR A 28 -15.66 -27.45 -17.92
CA THR A 28 -15.38 -27.11 -19.32
C THR A 28 -16.44 -26.17 -19.88
N SER A 29 -15.99 -25.04 -20.46
CA SER A 29 -16.74 -24.07 -21.30
C SER A 29 -17.12 -22.70 -20.73
N HIS A 30 -16.46 -22.17 -19.69
CA HIS A 30 -16.65 -20.77 -19.25
C HIS A 30 -15.37 -19.94 -19.37
N LEU A 31 -15.42 -18.90 -20.20
CA LEU A 31 -14.35 -17.91 -20.35
C LEU A 31 -14.40 -16.91 -19.19
N ILE A 32 -13.24 -16.60 -18.61
CA ILE A 32 -13.11 -15.66 -17.49
C ILE A 32 -12.51 -14.35 -18.01
N ALA A 33 -13.30 -13.28 -17.97
CA ALA A 33 -12.85 -11.93 -18.28
C ALA A 33 -12.44 -11.20 -16.99
N ILE A 34 -11.20 -10.71 -16.94
CA ILE A 34 -10.68 -9.92 -15.82
C ILE A 34 -11.02 -8.44 -16.04
N ASN A 35 -11.77 -7.85 -15.11
CA ASN A 35 -11.99 -6.40 -15.08
C ASN A 35 -10.86 -5.74 -14.28
N VAL A 36 -9.79 -5.40 -14.98
CA VAL A 36 -8.57 -4.82 -14.41
C VAL A 36 -8.84 -3.62 -13.51
N ALA A 37 -9.70 -2.69 -13.93
CA ALA A 37 -9.96 -1.46 -13.19
C ALA A 37 -10.53 -1.69 -11.78
N VAL A 38 -11.15 -2.85 -11.54
CA VAL A 38 -11.71 -3.25 -10.24
C VAL A 38 -10.82 -4.27 -9.53
N GLN A 39 -10.23 -5.21 -10.27
CA GLN A 39 -9.54 -6.38 -9.72
C GLN A 39 -8.01 -6.19 -9.60
N VAL A 40 -7.43 -5.29 -10.39
CA VAL A 40 -6.00 -4.88 -10.35
C VAL A 40 -5.90 -3.35 -10.43
N PRO A 41 -6.40 -2.60 -9.42
CA PRO A 41 -6.32 -1.13 -9.38
C PRO A 41 -4.88 -0.56 -9.35
N LEU A 42 -3.87 -1.37 -9.01
CA LEU A 42 -2.46 -0.95 -9.07
C LEU A 42 -1.94 -1.14 -10.50
N ASN A 43 -1.80 -0.05 -11.27
CA ASN A 43 -1.17 -0.12 -12.59
C ASN A 43 0.35 -0.32 -12.46
N LEU A 44 0.95 -1.15 -13.33
CA LEU A 44 2.39 -1.35 -13.36
C LEU A 44 3.13 -0.06 -13.76
N THR A 45 4.14 0.27 -12.99
CA THR A 45 5.13 1.33 -13.22
C THR A 45 6.55 0.76 -13.10
N ALA A 46 7.57 1.59 -13.36
CA ALA A 46 8.97 1.17 -13.25
C ALA A 46 9.45 0.94 -11.79
N THR A 47 8.63 1.20 -10.77
CA THR A 47 9.01 1.09 -9.35
C THR A 47 8.21 0.04 -8.57
N ASN A 48 6.95 -0.22 -8.94
CA ASN A 48 6.03 -1.05 -8.14
C ASN A 48 5.89 -2.52 -8.61
N TYR A 49 6.79 -3.01 -9.47
CA TYR A 49 6.65 -4.32 -10.11
C TYR A 49 6.39 -5.49 -9.16
N CYS A 50 7.03 -5.54 -7.98
CA CYS A 50 6.81 -6.62 -7.02
C CYS A 50 5.37 -6.63 -6.47
N ALA A 51 4.84 -5.47 -6.06
CA ALA A 51 3.46 -5.34 -5.58
C ALA A 51 2.44 -5.63 -6.69
N TRP A 52 2.66 -5.11 -7.91
CA TRP A 52 1.84 -5.41 -9.08
C TRP A 52 1.84 -6.90 -9.41
N ARG A 53 3.02 -7.55 -9.45
CA ARG A 53 3.16 -8.98 -9.75
C ARG A 53 2.46 -9.82 -8.68
N ALA A 54 2.58 -9.45 -7.40
CA ALA A 54 1.90 -10.13 -6.30
C ALA A 54 0.37 -10.08 -6.45
N GLN A 55 -0.19 -8.91 -6.76
CA GLN A 55 -1.63 -8.76 -7.00
C GLN A 55 -2.09 -9.56 -8.24
N PHE A 56 -1.40 -9.42 -9.37
CA PHE A 56 -1.78 -10.07 -10.62
C PHE A 56 -1.64 -11.61 -10.52
N ASN A 57 -0.56 -12.12 -9.90
CA ASN A 57 -0.40 -13.54 -9.62
C ASN A 57 -1.53 -14.09 -8.74
N SER A 58 -1.85 -13.40 -7.64
CA SER A 58 -2.89 -13.84 -6.71
C SER A 58 -4.26 -13.95 -7.42
N LEU A 59 -4.56 -13.00 -8.31
CA LEU A 59 -5.78 -13.01 -9.12
C LEU A 59 -5.79 -14.17 -10.13
N LEU A 60 -4.68 -14.41 -10.83
CA LEU A 60 -4.57 -15.52 -11.79
C LEU A 60 -4.66 -16.89 -11.13
N ILE A 61 -4.01 -17.07 -9.98
CA ILE A 61 -4.07 -18.32 -9.19
C ILE A 61 -5.49 -18.52 -8.65
N GLY A 62 -6.14 -17.47 -8.15
CA GLY A 62 -7.52 -17.53 -7.64
C GLY A 62 -8.58 -17.91 -8.69
N TYR A 63 -8.30 -17.71 -9.98
CA TYR A 63 -9.15 -18.13 -11.10
C TYR A 63 -8.65 -19.37 -11.86
N ASP A 64 -7.57 -20.03 -11.39
CA ASP A 64 -6.89 -21.14 -12.08
C ASP A 64 -6.40 -20.79 -13.52
N LEU A 65 -6.03 -19.53 -13.72
CA LEU A 65 -5.56 -18.97 -14.99
C LEU A 65 -4.03 -18.83 -15.06
N TYR A 66 -3.31 -19.17 -13.99
CA TYR A 66 -1.85 -19.03 -13.94
C TYR A 66 -1.12 -19.88 -14.99
N GLY A 67 -1.71 -21.02 -15.39
CA GLY A 67 -1.13 -21.93 -16.38
C GLY A 67 -0.88 -21.32 -17.78
N TYR A 68 -1.63 -20.28 -18.14
CA TYR A 68 -1.45 -19.51 -19.38
C TYR A 68 -0.19 -18.62 -19.36
N VAL A 69 0.39 -18.40 -18.17
CA VAL A 69 1.42 -17.39 -17.91
C VAL A 69 2.78 -18.02 -17.63
N ASP A 70 2.84 -19.08 -16.82
CA ASP A 70 4.06 -19.85 -16.62
C ASP A 70 4.40 -20.74 -17.85
N GLY A 71 3.35 -21.25 -18.52
CA GLY A 71 3.41 -22.18 -19.65
C GLY A 71 3.08 -23.63 -19.28
N SER A 72 2.58 -23.90 -18.07
CA SER A 72 2.12 -25.23 -17.65
C SER A 72 0.83 -25.67 -18.35
N LEU A 73 0.05 -24.72 -18.88
CA LEU A 73 -1.10 -24.97 -19.76
C LEU A 73 -0.76 -24.57 -21.22
N PRO A 74 -0.03 -25.40 -21.98
CA PRO A 74 0.33 -25.10 -23.37
C PRO A 74 -0.89 -25.04 -24.28
N CYS A 75 -0.79 -24.25 -25.35
CA CYS A 75 -1.82 -24.18 -26.38
C CYS A 75 -1.98 -25.57 -27.06
N PRO A 76 -3.18 -26.17 -27.05
CA PRO A 76 -3.40 -27.50 -27.62
C PRO A 76 -3.38 -27.46 -29.17
N PRO A 77 -3.25 -28.61 -29.86
CA PRO A 77 -3.29 -28.66 -31.32
C PRO A 77 -4.61 -28.09 -31.88
N SER A 78 -4.54 -27.38 -33.01
CA SER A 78 -5.72 -26.79 -33.66
C SER A 78 -6.66 -27.82 -34.32
N THR A 79 -6.15 -29.02 -34.58
CA THR A 79 -6.92 -30.16 -35.10
C THR A 79 -6.61 -31.43 -34.31
N ILE A 80 -7.60 -32.32 -34.23
CA ILE A 80 -7.48 -33.67 -33.66
C ILE A 80 -7.86 -34.70 -34.72
N THR A 81 -7.16 -35.83 -34.72
CA THR A 81 -7.52 -37.03 -35.49
C THR A 81 -8.50 -37.85 -34.66
N THR A 82 -9.63 -38.23 -35.24
CA THR A 82 -10.60 -39.11 -34.56
C THR A 82 -10.13 -40.56 -34.67
N PRO A 83 -10.30 -41.42 -33.63
CA PRO A 83 -9.83 -42.81 -33.68
C PRO A 83 -10.36 -43.62 -34.86
N ASP A 84 -11.61 -43.32 -35.26
CA ASP A 84 -12.34 -44.06 -36.30
C ASP A 84 -12.25 -43.43 -37.70
N SER A 85 -11.44 -42.37 -37.89
CA SER A 85 -11.31 -41.69 -39.19
C SER A 85 -10.02 -40.88 -39.33
N VAL A 86 -9.36 -41.02 -40.48
CA VAL A 86 -8.16 -40.22 -40.88
C VAL A 86 -8.54 -38.76 -41.23
N VAL A 87 -9.64 -38.24 -40.68
CA VAL A 87 -10.15 -36.89 -40.90
C VAL A 87 -9.67 -36.01 -39.75
N LEU A 88 -8.95 -34.94 -40.12
CA LEU A 88 -8.56 -33.88 -39.19
C LEU A 88 -9.79 -33.02 -38.88
N THR A 89 -10.26 -33.07 -37.64
CA THR A 89 -11.38 -32.26 -37.16
C THR A 89 -10.86 -31.09 -36.31
N PRO A 90 -11.49 -29.89 -36.36
CA PRO A 90 -11.10 -28.76 -35.52
C PRO A 90 -11.20 -29.10 -34.03
N ASN A 91 -10.19 -28.70 -33.25
CA ASN A 91 -10.20 -28.93 -31.81
C ASN A 91 -10.96 -27.81 -31.07
N PRO A 92 -12.08 -28.09 -30.37
CA PRO A 92 -12.80 -27.07 -29.60
C PRO A 92 -11.97 -26.48 -28.44
N THR A 93 -11.03 -27.25 -27.86
CA THR A 93 -10.21 -26.75 -26.74
C THR A 93 -9.16 -25.74 -27.18
N TYR A 94 -8.73 -25.77 -28.46
CA TYR A 94 -7.86 -24.76 -29.05
C TYR A 94 -8.54 -23.39 -29.11
N SER A 95 -9.76 -23.30 -29.63
CA SER A 95 -10.51 -22.04 -29.67
C SER A 95 -10.77 -21.47 -28.27
N LEU A 96 -11.13 -22.32 -27.30
CA LEU A 96 -11.30 -21.90 -25.91
C LEU A 96 -10.00 -21.36 -25.31
N TRP A 97 -8.88 -22.07 -25.48
CA TRP A 97 -7.56 -21.65 -25.00
C TRP A 97 -7.15 -20.31 -25.60
N VAL A 98 -7.30 -20.14 -26.92
CA VAL A 98 -6.95 -18.89 -27.61
C VAL A 98 -7.82 -17.73 -27.13
N HIS A 99 -9.12 -17.92 -26.95
CA HIS A 99 -10.00 -16.88 -26.42
C HIS A 99 -9.61 -16.47 -25.00
N GLN A 100 -9.31 -17.43 -24.13
CA GLN A 100 -8.86 -17.15 -22.76
C GLN A 100 -7.50 -16.42 -22.74
N ASP A 101 -6.54 -16.84 -23.56
CA ASP A 101 -5.27 -16.12 -23.76
C ASP A 101 -5.49 -14.67 -24.22
N LYS A 102 -6.45 -14.39 -25.12
CA LYS A 102 -6.73 -13.00 -25.53
C LYS A 102 -7.36 -12.16 -24.45
N LEU A 103 -8.24 -12.73 -23.62
CA LEU A 103 -8.79 -12.04 -22.46
C LEU A 103 -7.70 -11.72 -21.43
N LEU A 104 -6.78 -12.66 -21.18
CA LEU A 104 -5.64 -12.48 -20.27
C LEU A 104 -4.63 -11.46 -20.80
N LEU A 105 -4.28 -11.50 -22.09
CA LEU A 105 -3.39 -10.51 -22.71
C LEU A 105 -4.00 -9.10 -22.69
N ASN A 106 -5.32 -8.98 -22.92
CA ASN A 106 -6.04 -7.71 -22.78
C ASN A 106 -6.04 -7.20 -21.32
N ALA A 107 -6.26 -8.09 -20.35
CA ALA A 107 -6.18 -7.73 -18.94
C ALA A 107 -4.76 -7.30 -18.52
N LEU A 108 -3.74 -7.98 -19.04
CA LEU A 108 -2.34 -7.64 -18.82
C LEU A 108 -2.04 -6.24 -19.37
N LEU A 109 -2.41 -5.96 -20.62
CA LEU A 109 -2.27 -4.65 -21.28
C LEU A 109 -3.00 -3.54 -20.50
N GLY A 110 -4.23 -3.81 -20.04
CA GLY A 110 -5.02 -2.86 -19.25
C GLY A 110 -4.43 -2.57 -17.86
N SER A 111 -3.59 -3.45 -17.32
CA SER A 111 -2.93 -3.28 -16.01
C SER A 111 -1.63 -2.48 -16.07
N LEU A 112 -1.24 -2.00 -17.25
CA LEU A 112 -0.02 -1.23 -17.45
C LEU A 112 -0.30 0.28 -17.46
N MET A 113 0.67 1.06 -16.97
CA MET A 113 0.73 2.47 -17.35
C MET A 113 0.92 2.60 -18.87
N ALA A 114 0.28 3.59 -19.51
CA ALA A 114 0.28 3.76 -20.97
C ALA A 114 1.69 3.82 -21.61
N SER A 115 2.68 4.31 -20.88
CA SER A 115 4.10 4.35 -21.29
C SER A 115 4.74 2.95 -21.42
N LEU A 116 4.18 1.92 -20.78
CA LEU A 116 4.70 0.56 -20.76
C LEU A 116 4.01 -0.38 -21.76
N VAL A 117 2.82 -0.01 -22.24
CA VAL A 117 2.05 -0.78 -23.24
C VAL A 117 2.88 -1.14 -24.50
N PRO A 118 3.70 -0.24 -25.10
CA PRO A 118 4.48 -0.57 -26.29
C PRO A 118 5.47 -1.73 -26.14
N PHE A 119 5.94 -2.02 -24.91
CA PHE A 119 6.88 -3.12 -24.65
C PHE A 119 6.27 -4.51 -24.84
N ILE A 120 4.95 -4.64 -24.66
CA ILE A 120 4.24 -5.92 -24.80
C ILE A 120 3.16 -5.93 -25.90
N ALA A 121 2.78 -4.78 -26.46
CA ALA A 121 1.76 -4.70 -27.52
C ALA A 121 2.08 -5.52 -28.79
N SER A 122 3.35 -5.87 -29.01
CA SER A 122 3.81 -6.72 -30.13
C SER A 122 3.76 -8.23 -29.85
N LYS A 123 3.43 -8.65 -28.62
CA LYS A 123 3.48 -10.06 -28.19
C LYS A 123 2.21 -10.79 -28.57
N LYS A 124 2.36 -12.05 -28.98
CA LYS A 124 1.24 -12.82 -29.55
C LYS A 124 0.45 -13.58 -28.49
N ILE A 125 1.07 -13.91 -27.36
CA ILE A 125 0.46 -14.69 -26.27
C ILE A 125 0.82 -14.09 -24.90
N THR A 126 -0.02 -14.34 -23.90
CA THR A 126 0.13 -13.79 -22.54
C THR A 126 1.46 -14.19 -21.91
N MET A 127 1.88 -15.46 -22.06
CA MET A 127 3.18 -15.95 -21.61
C MET A 127 4.36 -15.11 -22.13
N GLU A 128 4.36 -14.71 -23.40
CA GLU A 128 5.43 -13.89 -23.99
C GLU A 128 5.44 -12.47 -23.42
N ALA A 129 4.27 -11.88 -23.25
CA ALA A 129 4.10 -10.56 -22.65
C ALA A 129 4.58 -10.56 -21.20
N TRP A 130 4.14 -11.55 -20.41
CA TRP A 130 4.55 -11.73 -19.03
C TRP A 130 6.07 -11.90 -18.89
N LYS A 131 6.67 -12.85 -19.62
CA LYS A 131 8.12 -13.09 -19.61
C LYS A 131 8.91 -11.85 -20.09
N THR A 132 8.31 -10.99 -20.91
CA THR A 132 8.91 -9.70 -21.31
C THR A 132 8.88 -8.67 -20.17
N LEU A 133 7.77 -8.56 -19.42
CA LEU A 133 7.68 -7.69 -18.25
C LEU A 133 8.61 -8.16 -17.13
N GLU A 134 8.63 -9.47 -16.87
CA GLU A 134 9.54 -10.12 -15.93
C GLU A 134 11.01 -9.87 -16.29
N LYS A 135 11.41 -10.09 -17.55
CA LYS A 135 12.76 -9.77 -18.01
C LYS A 135 13.09 -8.27 -17.94
N THR A 136 12.11 -7.37 -18.02
CA THR A 136 12.33 -5.92 -17.95
C THR A 136 12.41 -5.40 -16.52
N TYR A 137 11.60 -5.92 -15.59
CA TYR A 137 11.41 -5.36 -14.26
C TYR A 137 11.76 -6.30 -13.10
N ALA A 138 11.62 -7.62 -13.27
CA ALA A 138 12.09 -8.62 -12.30
C ALA A 138 13.60 -8.87 -12.45
N SER A 139 14.13 -8.73 -13.66
CA SER A 139 15.55 -8.99 -13.92
C SER A 139 16.45 -8.10 -13.07
N PRO A 140 17.31 -8.69 -12.22
CA PRO A 140 18.17 -7.93 -11.31
C PRO A 140 19.31 -7.27 -12.08
N SER A 141 19.05 -6.11 -12.70
CA SER A 141 20.14 -5.30 -13.22
C SER A 141 21.04 -4.91 -12.04
N HIS A 142 22.33 -5.27 -12.11
CA HIS A 142 23.28 -5.02 -11.02
C HIS A 142 23.26 -3.56 -10.55
N ARG A 143 23.09 -2.62 -11.50
CA ARG A 143 22.88 -1.19 -11.25
C ARG A 143 21.68 -0.90 -10.33
N ARG A 144 20.52 -1.52 -10.56
CA ARG A 144 19.31 -1.31 -9.72
C ARG A 144 19.47 -1.92 -8.34
N ILE A 145 20.11 -3.10 -8.22
CA ILE A 145 20.49 -3.65 -6.91
C ILE A 145 21.37 -2.64 -6.17
N MET A 146 22.45 -2.18 -6.79
CA MET A 146 23.37 -1.21 -6.18
C MET A 146 22.70 0.13 -5.85
N GLU A 147 21.73 0.59 -6.66
CA GLU A 147 20.95 1.79 -6.35
C GLU A 147 20.07 1.61 -5.11
N LEU A 148 19.41 0.46 -4.97
CA LEU A 148 18.56 0.13 -3.81
C LEU A 148 19.42 -0.09 -2.55
N CYS A 149 20.52 -0.84 -2.65
CA CYS A 149 21.49 -0.98 -1.57
C CYS A 149 22.04 0.38 -1.13
N ARG A 150 22.34 1.30 -2.07
CA ARG A 150 22.77 2.67 -1.75
C ARG A 150 21.67 3.48 -1.06
N LYS A 151 20.41 3.36 -1.49
CA LYS A 151 19.25 3.99 -0.83
C LYS A 151 19.07 3.50 0.61
N LEU A 152 19.30 2.21 0.87
CA LEU A 152 19.26 1.60 2.21
C LEU A 152 20.55 1.73 3.02
N ALA A 153 21.67 2.14 2.41
CA ALA A 153 22.90 2.46 3.12
C ALA A 153 22.80 3.82 3.82
N THR A 154 22.19 4.80 3.15
CA THR A 154 21.95 6.15 3.67
C THR A 154 20.51 6.59 3.36
N PRO A 155 19.49 6.00 4.03
CA PRO A 155 18.12 6.46 3.89
C PRO A 155 18.00 7.84 4.57
N VAL A 156 17.25 8.77 3.98
CA VAL A 156 17.08 10.13 4.54
C VAL A 156 15.62 10.51 4.47
N LYS A 157 14.98 10.83 5.60
CA LYS A 157 13.57 11.28 5.66
C LYS A 157 13.38 12.56 4.85
N GLY A 158 14.15 13.60 5.20
CA GLY A 158 14.02 14.93 4.58
C GLY A 158 12.67 15.57 4.91
N SER A 159 12.01 16.16 3.91
CA SER A 159 10.69 16.78 4.05
C SER A 159 9.50 15.81 3.93
N ARG A 160 9.74 14.50 3.87
CA ARG A 160 8.69 13.47 3.82
C ARG A 160 8.12 13.18 5.20
N THR A 161 6.89 12.68 5.22
CA THR A 161 6.28 12.08 6.41
C THR A 161 7.01 10.78 6.80
N ILE A 162 6.87 10.35 8.05
CA ILE A 162 7.35 9.03 8.50
C ILE A 162 6.69 7.91 7.68
N THR A 163 5.42 8.07 7.32
CA THR A 163 4.68 7.07 6.52
C THR A 163 5.29 6.86 5.15
N GLU A 164 5.52 7.93 4.38
CA GLU A 164 6.18 7.85 3.06
C GLU A 164 7.61 7.32 3.16
N TYR A 165 8.37 7.80 4.15
CA TYR A 165 9.76 7.38 4.37
C TYR A 165 9.88 5.87 4.64
N MET A 166 9.03 5.33 5.52
CA MET A 166 9.03 3.92 5.87
C MET A 166 8.47 3.04 4.73
N GLN A 167 7.47 3.52 3.97
CA GLN A 167 6.97 2.82 2.77
C GLN A 167 8.02 2.74 1.65
N ASP A 168 8.81 3.79 1.43
CA ASP A 168 9.94 3.78 0.49
C ASP A 168 11.00 2.73 0.90
N ILE A 169 11.28 2.63 2.20
CA ILE A 169 12.22 1.65 2.75
C ILE A 169 11.68 0.22 2.61
N GLN A 170 10.43 -0.04 3.01
CA GLN A 170 9.78 -1.34 2.84
C GLN A 170 9.80 -1.78 1.38
N SER A 171 9.45 -0.88 0.45
CA SER A 171 9.50 -1.15 -0.99
C SER A 171 10.89 -1.54 -1.49
N CYS A 172 11.96 -1.00 -0.87
CA CYS A 172 13.34 -1.40 -1.18
C CYS A 172 13.71 -2.75 -0.56
N ILE A 173 13.26 -3.05 0.66
CA ILE A 173 13.44 -4.36 1.33
C ILE A 173 12.75 -5.45 0.50
N ASP A 174 11.47 -5.27 0.18
CA ASP A 174 10.66 -6.22 -0.59
C ASP A 174 11.27 -6.51 -1.96
N PHE A 175 11.72 -5.47 -2.67
CA PHE A 175 12.35 -5.63 -3.98
C PHE A 175 13.70 -6.35 -3.89
N LEU A 176 14.49 -6.13 -2.83
CA LEU A 176 15.75 -6.85 -2.61
C LEU A 176 15.52 -8.31 -2.19
N ALA A 177 14.56 -8.58 -1.30
CA ALA A 177 14.14 -9.93 -0.92
C ALA A 177 13.61 -10.71 -2.13
N PHE A 178 12.82 -10.06 -3.00
CA PHE A 178 12.35 -10.60 -4.28
C PHE A 178 13.47 -11.01 -5.25
N MET A 179 14.67 -10.41 -5.13
CA MET A 179 15.86 -10.76 -5.91
C MET A 179 16.82 -11.70 -5.16
N ASP A 180 16.31 -12.46 -4.19
CA ASP A 180 17.06 -13.38 -3.31
C ASP A 180 18.22 -12.70 -2.54
N LYS A 181 18.04 -11.41 -2.19
CA LYS A 181 18.99 -10.60 -1.43
C LYS A 181 18.32 -9.94 -0.23
N PRO A 182 17.83 -10.72 0.76
CA PRO A 182 17.26 -10.15 1.97
C PRO A 182 18.25 -9.22 2.67
N VAL A 183 17.72 -8.15 3.26
CA VAL A 183 18.51 -7.18 4.04
C VAL A 183 18.38 -7.53 5.52
N ASP A 184 19.50 -7.54 6.24
CA ASP A 184 19.47 -7.66 7.69
C ASP A 184 18.76 -6.44 8.31
N PHE A 185 17.75 -6.70 9.14
CA PHE A 185 16.97 -5.62 9.74
C PHE A 185 17.68 -4.97 10.93
N ASP A 186 18.52 -5.70 11.66
CA ASP A 186 19.22 -5.14 12.82
C ASP A 186 20.16 -4.01 12.38
N GLU A 187 21.00 -4.24 11.37
CA GLU A 187 21.85 -3.18 10.80
C GLU A 187 21.02 -2.09 10.10
N LEU A 188 19.94 -2.46 9.40
CA LEU A 188 19.09 -1.48 8.71
C LEU A 188 18.37 -0.54 9.69
N SER A 189 17.91 -1.03 10.85
CA SER A 189 17.22 -0.23 11.86
C SER A 189 18.07 0.96 12.33
N ILE A 190 19.38 0.75 12.51
CA ILE A 190 20.35 1.79 12.87
C ILE A 190 20.46 2.83 11.74
N ARG A 191 20.51 2.38 10.48
CA ARG A 191 20.57 3.29 9.31
C ARG A 191 19.28 4.09 9.13
N ILE A 192 18.11 3.49 9.38
CA ILE A 192 16.81 4.18 9.40
C ILE A 192 16.84 5.29 10.45
N LEU A 193 17.24 4.97 11.68
CA LEU A 193 17.31 5.94 12.78
C LEU A 193 18.31 7.09 12.52
N ASN A 194 19.43 6.80 11.85
CA ASN A 194 20.40 7.81 11.40
C ASN A 194 19.90 8.67 10.23
N GLY A 195 18.83 8.24 9.54
CA GLY A 195 18.20 8.95 8.43
C GLY A 195 17.12 9.96 8.84
N LEU A 196 16.79 10.01 10.13
CA LEU A 196 15.82 10.92 10.73
C LEU A 196 16.45 12.27 11.08
N ASP A 197 15.61 13.29 11.19
CA ASP A 197 16.02 14.60 11.64
C ASP A 197 16.18 14.66 13.18
N ASP A 198 16.80 15.75 13.66
CA ASP A 198 17.20 15.94 15.07
C ASP A 198 16.04 15.78 16.08
N SER A 199 14.79 15.96 15.64
CA SER A 199 13.62 15.79 16.51
C SER A 199 13.36 14.35 16.94
N TYR A 200 13.98 13.35 16.31
CA TYR A 200 13.85 11.93 16.65
C TYR A 200 15.04 11.37 17.46
N LYS A 201 15.99 12.23 17.87
CA LYS A 201 17.24 11.80 18.56
C LYS A 201 17.01 11.07 19.88
N HIS A 202 16.00 11.45 20.66
CA HIS A 202 15.64 10.77 21.92
C HIS A 202 15.13 9.35 21.64
N LEU A 203 14.25 9.19 20.64
CA LEU A 203 13.71 7.91 20.24
C LEU A 203 14.79 6.99 19.64
N SER A 204 15.67 7.53 18.80
CA SER A 204 16.86 6.83 18.28
C SER A 204 17.74 6.32 19.42
N SER A 205 18.04 7.15 20.41
CA SER A 205 18.82 6.77 21.60
C SER A 205 18.12 5.69 22.43
N ALA A 206 16.80 5.82 22.63
CA ALA A 206 16.00 4.86 23.39
C ALA A 206 15.92 3.48 22.71
N ILE A 207 15.86 3.45 21.37
CA ILE A 207 15.85 2.19 20.60
C ILE A 207 17.24 1.55 20.58
N GLN A 208 18.32 2.33 20.40
CA GLN A 208 19.70 1.83 20.46
C GLN A 208 20.09 1.28 21.84
N ALA A 209 19.45 1.77 22.92
CA ALA A 209 19.67 1.27 24.28
C ALA A 209 18.96 -0.07 24.59
N ARG A 210 18.14 -0.60 23.67
CA ARG A 210 17.44 -1.88 23.87
C ARG A 210 18.40 -3.07 23.73
N GLN A 211 18.19 -4.09 24.57
CA GLN A 211 18.88 -5.38 24.45
C GLN A 211 18.15 -6.37 23.52
N THR A 212 16.91 -6.05 23.13
CA THR A 212 16.09 -6.86 22.21
C THR A 212 16.10 -6.22 20.81
N PRO A 213 16.25 -7.01 19.72
CA PRO A 213 16.05 -6.49 18.38
C PRO A 213 14.64 -5.92 18.24
N ILE A 214 14.51 -4.83 17.48
CA ILE A 214 13.24 -4.18 17.16
C ILE A 214 12.73 -4.76 15.84
N THR A 215 11.41 -4.93 15.65
CA THR A 215 10.87 -5.31 14.33
C THR A 215 10.56 -4.08 13.48
N PHE A 216 10.33 -4.28 12.17
CA PHE A 216 9.96 -3.17 11.28
C PHE A 216 8.65 -2.50 11.73
N GLU A 217 7.67 -3.31 12.16
CA GLU A 217 6.36 -2.85 12.63
C GLU A 217 6.47 -2.04 13.93
N GLU A 218 7.26 -2.52 14.91
CA GLU A 218 7.44 -1.79 16.17
C GLU A 218 8.22 -0.49 15.96
N LEU A 219 9.21 -0.47 15.04
CA LEU A 219 9.92 0.76 14.67
C LEU A 219 8.97 1.75 13.99
N PHE A 220 8.13 1.27 13.06
CA PHE A 220 7.12 2.08 12.37
C PHE A 220 6.12 2.71 13.35
N GLU A 221 5.54 1.92 14.26
CA GLU A 221 4.58 2.40 15.26
C GLU A 221 5.17 3.51 16.13
N LYS A 222 6.39 3.32 16.66
CA LYS A 222 7.05 4.32 17.52
C LYS A 222 7.33 5.62 16.76
N LEU A 223 7.82 5.54 15.53
CA LEU A 223 8.11 6.72 14.70
C LEU A 223 6.82 7.47 14.32
N PHE A 224 5.75 6.75 13.99
CA PHE A 224 4.46 7.33 13.65
C PHE A 224 3.82 8.03 14.85
N HIS A 225 3.91 7.42 16.04
CA HIS A 225 3.42 8.03 17.27
C HIS A 225 4.17 9.33 17.62
N GLU A 226 5.49 9.35 17.44
CA GLU A 226 6.33 10.52 17.65
C GLU A 226 5.97 11.66 16.67
N GLU A 227 5.79 11.37 15.36
CA GLU A 227 5.35 12.36 14.37
C GLU A 227 3.99 12.99 14.75
N ALA A 228 3.04 12.17 15.25
CA ALA A 228 1.75 12.66 15.73
C ALA A 228 1.88 13.55 16.98
N GLN A 229 2.75 13.20 17.94
CA GLN A 229 3.01 14.05 19.12
C GLN A 229 3.65 15.39 18.73
N GLN A 230 4.62 15.40 17.82
CA GLN A 230 5.28 16.62 17.34
C GLN A 230 4.29 17.58 16.66
N LEU A 231 3.39 17.05 15.84
CA LEU A 231 2.32 17.84 15.21
C LEU A 231 1.37 18.45 16.26
N PHE A 232 0.95 17.66 17.25
CA PHE A 232 0.08 18.13 18.33
C PHE A 232 0.72 19.27 19.14
N LEU A 233 1.98 19.10 19.57
CA LEU A 233 2.73 20.12 20.30
C LEU A 233 2.92 21.41 19.47
N THR A 234 3.17 21.28 18.17
CA THR A 234 3.31 22.42 17.26
C THR A 234 2.00 23.20 17.12
N THR A 235 0.86 22.51 16.95
CA THR A 235 -0.46 23.16 16.95
C THR A 235 -0.82 23.80 18.29
N SER A 236 -0.50 23.15 19.42
CA SER A 236 -0.76 23.70 20.74
C SER A 236 0.11 24.93 21.04
N SER A 237 1.35 24.99 20.53
CA SER A 237 2.24 26.14 20.72
C SER A 237 1.81 27.38 19.92
N LEU A 238 1.05 27.21 18.84
CA LEU A 238 0.47 28.31 18.06
C LEU A 238 -0.85 28.83 18.67
N ALA A 239 -1.45 28.08 19.59
CA ALA A 239 -2.72 28.38 20.23
C ALA A 239 -2.58 29.14 21.56
N LEU A 240 -1.80 30.24 21.59
CA LEU A 240 -1.83 31.19 22.70
C LEU A 240 -2.95 32.23 22.48
N PRO A 241 -4.04 32.23 23.28
CA PRO A 241 -5.02 33.31 23.23
C PRO A 241 -4.39 34.59 23.80
N ALA A 242 -4.04 35.52 22.91
CA ALA A 242 -3.53 36.85 23.23
C ALA A 242 -4.60 37.67 23.99
N THR A 243 -4.72 37.44 25.29
CA THR A 243 -5.70 38.10 26.16
C THR A 243 -5.16 39.49 26.53
N VAL A 244 -5.36 40.45 25.62
CA VAL A 244 -5.04 41.86 25.84
C VAL A 244 -6.01 42.44 26.87
N ILE A 245 -5.60 42.50 28.13
CA ILE A 245 -6.34 43.20 29.19
C ILE A 245 -6.13 44.71 28.99
N ALA A 246 -7.03 45.34 28.24
CA ALA A 246 -7.07 46.79 28.10
C ALA A 246 -7.67 47.42 29.37
N THR A 247 -6.82 47.92 30.28
CA THR A 247 -7.25 48.69 31.45
C THR A 247 -7.88 50.02 31.03
N GLN A 248 -9.21 50.11 31.10
CA GLN A 248 -9.94 51.37 30.93
C GLN A 248 -9.72 52.27 32.16
N THR A 249 -8.88 53.30 32.02
CA THR A 249 -8.79 54.39 33.00
C THR A 249 -9.96 55.35 32.82
N ARG A 250 -10.94 55.23 33.71
CA ARG A 250 -12.19 56.01 33.71
C ARG A 250 -11.90 57.47 34.06
N THR A 251 -11.90 58.37 33.07
CA THR A 251 -11.70 59.82 33.28
C THR A 251 -12.97 60.48 33.82
N GLY A 252 -13.06 60.57 35.15
CA GLY A 252 -14.10 61.33 35.84
C GLY A 252 -13.75 62.82 35.94
N SER A 253 -14.66 63.66 35.43
CA SER A 253 -14.82 65.10 35.66
C SER A 253 -14.18 65.68 36.94
N LEU A 254 -13.49 66.83 36.82
CA LEU A 254 -14.05 68.13 37.25
C LEU A 254 -13.12 69.31 36.93
N SER A 255 -13.73 70.46 36.66
CA SER A 255 -13.07 71.73 36.35
C SER A 255 -12.91 72.62 37.58
N SER A 256 -11.79 73.35 37.69
CA SER A 256 -11.83 74.72 38.25
C SER A 256 -10.56 75.55 37.98
N ARG A 257 -10.78 76.66 37.27
CA ARG A 257 -10.19 78.01 37.48
C ARG A 257 -8.67 78.23 37.48
N SER A 258 -8.27 79.13 36.58
CA SER A 258 -7.09 79.96 36.69
C SER A 258 -7.19 80.98 37.84
N GLY A 259 -6.02 81.36 38.38
CA GLY A 259 -5.86 82.46 39.35
C GLY A 259 -4.41 82.94 39.31
N SER A 260 -4.18 84.17 38.85
CA SER A 260 -2.84 84.74 38.64
C SER A 260 -2.41 85.63 39.81
N SER A 261 -1.26 85.33 40.41
CA SER A 261 -0.34 86.26 41.10
C SER A 261 0.85 85.45 41.63
N GLY A 262 2.12 85.86 41.56
CA GLY A 262 2.74 87.09 41.05
C GLY A 262 3.97 87.45 41.90
N SER A 263 5.03 88.01 41.30
CA SER A 263 6.33 88.37 41.96
C SER A 263 7.13 87.16 42.51
N ARG A 264 8.44 87.19 42.85
CA ARG A 264 9.66 88.03 42.64
C ARG A 264 10.84 87.15 43.17
N SER A 265 12.14 87.34 42.87
CA SER A 265 12.95 88.13 41.92
C SER A 265 14.40 87.59 41.98
N HIS A 266 15.32 88.15 41.19
CA HIS A 266 16.80 88.10 41.37
C HIS A 266 17.50 86.75 41.05
N ASN A 267 18.46 86.75 40.12
CA ASN A 267 19.91 87.06 40.27
C ASN A 267 20.67 85.98 41.08
N HIS A 268 21.87 85.54 40.71
CA HIS A 268 22.83 86.05 39.72
C HIS A 268 23.78 84.93 39.26
N ARG A 269 24.62 85.26 38.26
CA ARG A 269 25.98 84.71 37.95
C ARG A 269 26.52 83.59 38.87
N ARG A 270 27.24 82.61 38.31
CA ARG A 270 28.36 82.83 37.37
C ARG A 270 28.67 81.61 36.49
#